data_AF-A0A369A6W1-F1
#
_entry.id   AF-A0A369A6W1-F1
#
_cell.length_a   1.000
_cell.length_b   1.000
_cell.length_c   1.000
_cell.angle_alpha   90.00
_cell.angle_beta   90.00
_cell.angle_gamma   90.00
#
_symmetry.space_group_name_H-M   'P 1'
#
loop_
_entity.id
_entity.type
_entity.pdbx_description
1 polymer ?
#
loop_
_entity_poly.entity_id
_entity_poly.type
_entity_poly.pdbx_seq_one_letter_code
_entity_poly.pdbx_strand_id
1 'polypeptide(L)'
;MRTILILYFFSVLAFGQKKYVLKFENYHNNHLLKIDSIKIINISRQIDTTLYYPNDVFELIESNFEFDFNVFDNQKRFSVINNINSCETYFRISIDMDQPVQITVTDVSGRVIQQFRKRLASGKHYFTIQGGGNNVYIINVDTRRSKDHAKIFRQCDNKSLSLNLLYSEETQSENDKNTFDFRRGDSIEVRSYSVDFDDEVFIGNEIFIPTESRIFKFKKFTDYKALVIMYHKITLDTASDLYERSVWDFENDLTYIKNKGYTVVSIEELEDIYKGKKVSEVNLSSLHLMTASVLIIILQPHC
;
A
#
# COMPACT_ATOMS: atom_id res chain seq x y z
N MET A 1 49.78 1.79 45.75
CA MET A 1 48.38 2.21 45.58
C MET A 1 48.25 2.93 44.25
N ARG A 2 47.82 2.23 43.20
CA ARG A 2 47.51 2.83 41.89
C ARG A 2 46.02 2.62 41.64
N THR A 3 45.26 3.69 41.78
CA THR A 3 43.84 3.77 41.49
C THR A 3 43.66 3.72 39.98
N ILE A 4 43.40 2.54 39.41
CA ILE A 4 42.98 2.41 38.01
C ILE A 4 41.47 2.59 37.99
N LEU A 5 41.06 3.84 37.74
CA LEU A 5 39.70 4.23 37.45
C LEU A 5 39.34 3.67 36.06
N ILE A 6 38.84 2.43 36.00
CA ILE A 6 38.20 1.91 34.80
C ILE A 6 36.85 2.62 34.69
N LEU A 7 36.86 3.80 34.03
CA LEU A 7 35.68 4.32 33.36
C LEU A 7 35.32 3.28 32.29
N TYR A 8 34.47 2.32 32.65
CA TYR A 8 33.71 1.55 31.68
C TYR A 8 32.84 2.56 30.95
N PHE A 9 33.34 2.97 29.79
CA PHE A 9 32.66 3.73 28.78
C PHE A 9 31.41 2.93 28.41
N PHE A 10 30.32 3.15 29.14
CA PHE A 10 28.98 2.77 28.71
C PHE A 10 28.66 3.68 27.52
N SER A 11 29.22 3.36 26.35
CA SER A 11 28.58 3.74 25.11
C SER A 11 27.29 2.93 25.05
N VAL A 12 26.25 3.49 25.65
CA VAL A 12 24.88 3.13 25.31
C VAL A 12 24.79 3.45 23.82
N LEU A 13 25.04 2.44 22.98
CA LEU A 13 24.65 2.48 21.58
C LEU A 13 23.13 2.64 21.63
N ALA A 14 22.67 3.88 21.55
CA ALA A 14 21.31 4.18 21.21
C ALA A 14 21.12 3.63 19.80
N PHE A 15 20.72 2.36 19.71
CA PHE A 15 20.22 1.76 18.48
C PHE A 15 18.89 2.44 18.16
N GLY A 16 18.95 3.69 17.68
CA GLY A 16 17.82 4.36 17.07
C GLY A 16 17.48 3.60 15.81
N GLN A 17 16.33 2.92 15.80
CA GLN A 17 15.80 2.33 14.57
C GLN A 17 15.55 3.46 13.59
N LYS A 18 16.11 3.34 12.38
CA LYS A 18 15.93 4.35 11.36
C LYS A 18 14.49 4.24 10.85
N LYS A 19 13.78 5.36 10.89
CA LYS A 19 12.40 5.49 10.43
C LYS A 19 12.38 6.24 9.11
N TYR A 20 11.57 5.78 8.17
CA TYR A 20 11.27 6.46 6.92
C TYR A 20 9.77 6.75 6.88
N VAL A 21 9.42 8.00 6.63
CA VAL A 21 8.02 8.43 6.56
C VAL A 21 7.62 8.45 5.09
N LEU A 22 6.60 7.67 4.74
CA LEU A 22 5.98 7.70 3.42
C LEU A 22 4.71 8.53 3.51
N LYS A 23 4.57 9.53 2.64
CA LYS A 23 3.35 10.33 2.51
C LYS A 23 2.77 10.16 1.12
N PHE A 24 1.45 10.20 0.99
CA PHE A 24 0.76 9.89 -0.26
C PHE A 24 -0.19 11.01 -0.66
N GLU A 25 -0.19 11.34 -1.95
CA GLU A 25 -1.07 12.34 -2.56
C GLU A 25 -1.58 11.82 -3.91
N ASN A 26 -2.90 11.81 -4.11
CA ASN A 26 -3.51 11.43 -5.39
C ASN A 26 -3.99 12.65 -6.13
N TYR A 27 -3.83 12.66 -7.45
CA TYR A 27 -4.31 13.72 -8.33
C TYR A 27 -5.08 13.15 -9.52
N HIS A 28 -6.15 13.84 -9.91
CA HIS A 28 -6.85 13.63 -11.17
C HIS A 28 -6.93 14.97 -11.90
N ASN A 29 -6.40 15.02 -13.12
CA ASN A 29 -6.31 16.26 -13.92
C ASN A 29 -5.74 17.44 -13.11
N ASN A 30 -4.66 17.18 -12.36
CA ASN A 30 -3.99 18.12 -11.44
C ASN A 30 -4.81 18.62 -10.22
N HIS A 31 -6.02 18.10 -10.00
CA HIS A 31 -6.79 18.33 -8.77
C HIS A 31 -6.50 17.25 -7.73
N LEU A 32 -6.34 17.65 -6.46
CA LEU A 32 -6.12 16.71 -5.36
C LEU A 32 -7.36 15.83 -5.17
N LEU A 33 -7.16 14.52 -5.21
CA LEU A 33 -8.19 13.52 -4.93
C LEU A 33 -8.03 12.97 -3.52
N LYS A 34 -9.17 12.59 -2.94
CA LYS A 34 -9.23 11.87 -1.67
C LYS A 34 -8.71 10.44 -1.90
N ILE A 35 -7.74 10.02 -1.11
CA ILE A 35 -7.28 8.63 -1.08
C ILE A 35 -8.40 7.78 -0.46
N ASP A 36 -8.64 6.60 -1.01
CA ASP A 36 -9.49 5.58 -0.40
C ASP A 36 -8.62 4.60 0.41
N SER A 37 -7.67 3.98 -0.29
CA SER A 37 -6.74 3.02 0.28
C SER A 37 -5.37 3.11 -0.40
N ILE A 38 -4.33 2.76 0.35
CA ILE A 38 -2.97 2.58 -0.18
C ILE A 38 -2.50 1.20 0.22
N LYS A 39 -2.24 0.35 -0.77
CA LYS A 39 -1.65 -0.96 -0.56
C LYS A 39 -0.13 -0.85 -0.65
N ILE A 40 0.56 -1.26 0.40
CA ILE A 40 2.02 -1.25 0.51
C ILE A 40 2.48 -2.70 0.56
N ILE A 41 3.35 -3.09 -0.37
CA ILE A 41 3.79 -4.47 -0.57
C ILE A 41 5.30 -4.50 -0.49
N ASN A 42 5.85 -5.28 0.43
CA ASN A 42 7.27 -5.62 0.40
C ASN A 42 7.47 -6.81 -0.53
N ILE A 43 7.90 -6.53 -1.76
CA ILE A 43 8.09 -7.53 -2.82
C ILE A 43 9.16 -8.54 -2.42
N SER A 44 10.24 -8.06 -1.81
CA SER A 44 11.37 -8.89 -1.38
C SER A 44 10.98 -9.94 -0.35
N ARG A 45 9.92 -9.69 0.41
CA ARG A 45 9.48 -10.57 1.51
C ARG A 45 8.08 -11.15 1.34
N GLN A 46 7.37 -10.80 0.26
CA GLN A 46 6.02 -11.27 -0.04
C GLN A 46 4.99 -10.96 1.07
N ILE A 47 5.09 -9.77 1.67
CA ILE A 47 4.17 -9.31 2.72
C ILE A 47 3.56 -7.97 2.32
N ASP A 48 2.36 -7.68 2.81
CA ASP A 48 1.68 -6.43 2.51
C ASP A 48 0.95 -5.84 3.72
N THR A 49 0.59 -4.57 3.60
CA THR A 49 -0.33 -3.87 4.48
C THR A 49 -1.15 -2.89 3.66
N THR A 50 -2.36 -2.57 4.13
CA THR A 50 -3.21 -1.57 3.51
C THR A 50 -3.45 -0.45 4.50
N LEU A 51 -3.19 0.79 4.07
CA LEU A 51 -3.53 2.01 4.77
C LEU A 51 -4.88 2.51 4.23
N TYR A 52 -5.89 2.61 5.08
CA TYR A 52 -7.19 3.14 4.68
C TYR A 52 -7.32 4.62 5.06
N TYR A 53 -8.12 5.37 4.30
CA TYR A 53 -8.53 6.73 4.61
C TYR A 53 -9.04 6.84 6.07
N PRO A 54 -8.73 7.92 6.82
CA PRO A 54 -8.10 9.19 6.41
C PRO A 54 -6.57 9.19 6.43
N ASN A 55 -5.92 8.05 6.65
CA ASN A 55 -4.48 8.05 6.81
C ASN A 55 -3.78 8.17 5.46
N ASP A 56 -2.91 9.17 5.33
CA ASP A 56 -2.09 9.47 4.15
C ASP A 56 -0.58 9.37 4.44
N VAL A 57 -0.23 8.91 5.66
CA VAL A 57 1.15 8.74 6.13
C VAL A 57 1.35 7.32 6.65
N PHE A 58 2.46 6.70 6.24
CA PHE A 58 2.91 5.40 6.71
C PHE A 58 4.36 5.47 7.20
N GLU A 59 4.62 4.95 8.40
CA GLU A 59 5.99 4.86 8.95
C GLU A 59 6.61 3.49 8.63
N LEU A 60 7.64 3.50 7.80
CA LEU A 60 8.55 2.37 7.64
C LEU A 60 9.57 2.39 8.79
N ILE A 61 9.61 1.30 9.55
CA ILE A 61 10.57 1.13 10.62
C ILE A 61 11.56 0.05 10.19
N GLU A 62 12.84 0.41 10.04
CA GLU A 62 13.88 -0.52 9.64
C GLU A 62 14.12 -1.57 10.73
N SER A 63 13.85 -2.84 10.42
CA SER A 63 14.17 -3.96 11.30
C SER A 63 15.60 -4.43 11.05
N ASN A 64 16.42 -4.38 12.10
CA ASN A 64 17.77 -4.94 12.09
C ASN A 64 17.80 -6.42 12.50
N PHE A 65 16.65 -7.09 12.55
CA PHE A 65 16.52 -8.44 13.09
C PHE A 65 15.90 -9.39 12.08
N GLU A 66 16.34 -10.64 12.15
CA GLU A 66 15.75 -11.73 11.38
C GLU A 66 14.43 -12.14 12.02
N PHE A 67 13.37 -11.53 11.53
CA PHE A 67 12.01 -11.83 11.91
C PHE A 67 11.43 -12.89 10.98
N ASP A 68 11.07 -14.03 11.58
CA ASP A 68 10.41 -15.14 10.91
C ASP A 68 8.89 -14.88 11.02
N PHE A 69 8.35 -13.94 10.23
CA PHE A 69 6.93 -13.56 10.31
C PHE A 69 6.21 -13.58 8.95
N ASN A 70 4.92 -13.91 9.06
CA ASN A 70 3.82 -13.77 8.09
C ASN A 70 3.33 -15.01 7.35
N VAL A 71 3.38 -16.19 7.98
CA VAL A 71 2.28 -17.16 7.94
C VAL A 71 2.37 -17.96 9.24
N PHE A 72 1.23 -18.30 9.85
CA PHE A 72 1.21 -19.46 10.72
C PHE A 72 1.59 -20.70 9.90
N ASP A 73 2.89 -20.98 9.75
CA ASP A 73 3.36 -22.14 8.99
C ASP A 73 2.66 -23.38 9.53
N ASN A 74 1.76 -23.96 8.73
CA ASN A 74 0.93 -25.08 9.15
C ASN A 74 1.76 -26.33 9.50
N GLN A 75 3.04 -26.33 9.14
CA GLN A 75 3.98 -27.39 9.45
C GLN A 75 4.77 -27.13 10.75
N LYS A 76 4.84 -25.88 11.25
CA LYS A 76 5.55 -25.56 12.50
C LYS A 76 4.70 -25.87 13.74
N ARG A 77 5.35 -26.51 14.73
CA ARG A 77 4.78 -26.81 16.06
C ARG A 77 4.61 -25.57 16.94
N PHE A 78 5.42 -24.56 16.70
CA PHE A 78 5.34 -23.28 17.37
C PHE A 78 5.56 -22.16 16.37
N SER A 79 4.69 -21.15 16.44
CA SER A 79 4.66 -20.04 15.51
C SER A 79 4.18 -18.81 16.25
N VAL A 80 4.95 -17.73 16.18
CA VAL A 80 4.62 -16.45 16.81
C VAL A 80 4.35 -15.44 15.72
N ILE A 81 3.35 -14.59 15.92
CA ILE A 81 3.08 -13.41 15.11
C ILE A 81 3.37 -12.22 16.01
N ASN A 82 4.56 -11.64 15.86
CA ASN A 82 4.95 -10.50 16.67
C ASN A 82 4.46 -9.20 16.05
N ASN A 83 3.35 -8.67 16.56
CA ASN A 83 2.90 -7.35 16.19
C ASN A 83 3.66 -6.28 16.98
N ILE A 84 4.77 -5.81 16.41
CA ILE A 84 5.69 -4.82 17.00
C ILE A 84 4.97 -3.51 17.35
N ASN A 85 3.96 -3.13 16.55
CA ASN A 85 3.23 -1.86 16.66
C ASN A 85 1.98 -1.94 17.54
N SER A 86 1.72 -3.07 18.20
CA SER A 86 0.54 -3.23 19.05
C SER A 86 0.88 -3.73 20.44
N CYS A 87 -0.02 -3.48 21.38
CA CYS A 87 0.06 -4.03 22.72
C CYS A 87 -0.42 -5.48 22.83
N GLU A 88 -0.44 -6.19 21.71
CA GLU A 88 -0.91 -7.56 21.63
C GLU A 88 0.06 -8.37 20.76
N THR A 89 0.55 -9.49 21.28
CA THR A 89 1.34 -10.45 20.51
C THR A 89 0.60 -11.76 20.46
N TYR A 90 0.39 -12.28 19.26
CA TYR A 90 -0.33 -13.53 19.06
C TYR A 90 0.66 -14.65 18.81
N PHE A 91 0.38 -15.83 19.35
CA PHE A 91 1.12 -17.02 18.97
C PHE A 91 0.25 -18.26 19.01
N ARG A 92 0.68 -19.25 18.27
CA ARG A 92 0.02 -20.55 18.13
C ARG A 92 1.02 -21.64 18.42
N ILE A 93 0.54 -22.65 19.14
CA ILE A 93 1.22 -23.93 19.27
C ILE A 93 0.35 -25.01 18.64
N SER A 94 0.99 -25.99 18.01
CA SER A 94 0.35 -27.18 17.45
C SER A 94 0.74 -28.38 18.31
N ILE A 95 -0.25 -28.99 18.94
CA ILE A 95 -0.10 -30.13 19.85
C ILE A 95 -0.50 -31.41 19.11
N ASP A 96 0.41 -32.38 19.07
CA ASP A 96 0.28 -33.63 18.31
C ASP A 96 -0.54 -34.72 19.03
N MET A 97 -0.66 -34.61 20.35
CA MET A 97 -1.46 -35.49 21.19
C MET A 97 -1.80 -34.80 22.51
N ASP A 98 -2.88 -35.24 23.15
CA ASP A 98 -3.28 -34.76 24.47
C ASP A 98 -2.13 -34.89 25.48
N GLN A 99 -1.63 -33.74 25.95
CA GLN A 99 -0.46 -33.67 26.83
C GLN A 99 -0.44 -32.40 27.70
N PRO A 100 0.27 -32.42 28.84
CA PRO A 100 0.52 -31.21 29.61
C PRO A 100 1.43 -30.25 28.81
N VAL A 101 1.03 -29.00 28.78
CA VAL A 101 1.76 -27.89 28.16
C VAL A 101 2.04 -26.83 29.23
N GLN A 102 3.28 -26.36 29.25
CA GLN A 102 3.70 -25.24 30.07
C GLN A 102 4.23 -24.13 29.15
N ILE A 103 3.70 -22.92 29.32
CA ILE A 103 4.19 -21.73 28.64
C ILE A 103 4.70 -20.76 29.69
N THR A 104 5.91 -20.25 29.50
CA THR A 104 6.54 -19.32 30.41
C THR A 104 7.00 -18.09 29.64
N VAL A 105 6.56 -16.91 30.07
CA VAL A 105 7.01 -15.63 29.53
C VAL A 105 8.00 -15.02 30.51
N THR A 106 9.23 -14.77 30.05
CA THR A 106 10.29 -14.16 30.87
C THR A 106 10.72 -12.82 30.30
N ASP A 107 11.24 -11.93 31.14
CA ASP A 107 12.00 -10.78 30.66
C ASP A 107 13.43 -11.20 30.26
N VAL A 108 14.21 -10.25 29.75
CA VAL A 108 15.60 -10.48 29.29
C VAL A 108 16.56 -10.87 30.41
N SER A 109 16.19 -10.68 31.68
CA SER A 109 16.98 -11.14 32.84
C SER A 109 16.68 -12.60 33.21
N GLY A 110 15.68 -13.22 32.55
CA GLY A 110 15.21 -14.56 32.86
C GLY A 110 14.16 -14.63 33.96
N ARG A 111 13.73 -13.48 34.52
CA ARG A 111 12.64 -13.44 35.50
C ARG A 111 11.33 -13.82 34.84
N VAL A 112 10.61 -14.77 35.44
CA VAL A 112 9.27 -15.17 35.00
C VAL A 112 8.28 -14.05 35.27
N ILE A 113 7.63 -13.57 34.21
CA ILE A 113 6.61 -12.53 34.26
C ILE A 113 5.22 -13.16 34.29
N GLN A 114 5.00 -14.19 33.46
CA GLN A 114 3.72 -14.88 33.37
C GLN A 114 3.93 -16.37 33.04
N GLN A 115 3.00 -17.20 33.52
CA GLN A 115 3.03 -18.63 33.27
C GLN A 115 1.62 -19.15 32.95
N PHE A 116 1.55 -20.12 32.06
CA PHE A 116 0.35 -20.90 31.75
C PHE A 116 0.69 -22.39 31.85
N ARG A 117 -0.19 -23.16 32.48
CA ARG A 117 -0.05 -24.61 32.57
C ARG A 117 -1.42 -25.26 32.44
N LYS A 118 -1.63 -26.00 31.37
CA LYS A 118 -2.87 -26.75 31.12
C LYS A 118 -2.55 -28.02 30.35
N ARG A 119 -3.39 -29.03 30.53
CA ARG A 119 -3.42 -30.18 29.62
C ARG A 119 -4.25 -29.80 28.39
N LEU A 120 -3.64 -29.84 27.22
CA LEU A 120 -4.24 -29.43 25.97
C LEU A 120 -4.46 -30.65 25.09
N ALA A 121 -5.64 -30.73 24.46
CA ALA A 121 -5.96 -31.77 23.49
C ALA A 121 -5.05 -31.69 22.26
N SER A 122 -5.12 -32.69 21.38
CA SER A 122 -4.48 -32.59 20.07
C SER A 122 -5.15 -31.48 19.26
N GLY A 123 -4.37 -30.62 18.62
CA GLY A 123 -4.89 -29.53 17.81
C GLY A 123 -4.05 -28.26 17.86
N LYS A 124 -4.61 -27.18 17.30
CA LYS A 124 -4.01 -25.84 17.32
C LYS A 124 -4.57 -25.07 18.50
N HIS A 125 -3.68 -24.39 19.21
CA HIS A 125 -4.03 -23.60 20.39
C HIS A 125 -3.48 -22.18 20.24
N TYR A 126 -4.32 -21.19 20.56
CA TYR A 126 -4.05 -19.79 20.32
C TYR A 126 -3.87 -19.05 21.63
N PHE A 127 -2.89 -18.15 21.63
CA PHE A 127 -2.52 -17.36 22.80
C PHE A 127 -2.29 -15.92 22.40
N THR A 128 -2.65 -15.03 23.32
CA THR A 128 -2.44 -13.60 23.19
C THR A 128 -1.70 -13.07 24.40
N ILE A 129 -0.62 -12.35 24.17
CA ILE A 129 0.08 -11.62 25.22
C ILE A 129 -0.33 -10.16 25.13
N GLN A 130 -0.89 -9.61 26.22
CA GLN A 130 -1.35 -8.22 26.29
C GLN A 130 -0.62 -7.43 27.39
N GLY A 131 -0.39 -6.14 27.16
CA GLY A 131 0.24 -5.25 28.16
C GLY A 131 1.71 -5.57 28.48
N GLY A 132 2.27 -4.96 29.52
CA GLY A 132 3.65 -5.14 29.96
C GLY A 132 4.53 -3.89 29.71
N GLY A 133 5.40 -3.58 30.68
CA GLY A 133 6.24 -2.37 30.66
C GLY A 133 7.60 -2.52 29.97
N ASN A 134 8.04 -3.74 29.67
CA ASN A 134 9.29 -4.02 28.96
C ASN A 134 9.06 -4.19 27.45
N ASN A 135 10.08 -3.85 26.67
CA ASN A 135 10.03 -3.95 25.20
C ASN A 135 10.39 -5.33 24.66
N VAL A 136 10.95 -6.21 25.49
CA VAL A 136 11.44 -7.53 25.07
C VAL A 136 11.03 -8.59 26.08
N TYR A 137 10.44 -9.68 25.59
CA TYR A 137 10.17 -10.88 26.36
C TYR A 137 10.59 -12.13 25.60
N ILE A 138 10.76 -13.22 26.33
CA ILE A 138 11.05 -14.54 25.78
C ILE A 138 9.89 -15.46 26.16
N ILE A 139 9.26 -16.06 25.16
CA ILE A 139 8.24 -17.10 25.34
C ILE A 139 8.95 -18.44 25.26
N ASN A 140 8.76 -19.28 26.27
CA ASN A 140 9.19 -20.67 26.27
C ASN A 140 7.96 -21.57 26.31
N VAL A 141 7.89 -22.54 25.41
CA VAL A 141 6.84 -23.54 25.32
C VAL A 141 7.47 -24.89 25.61
N ASP A 142 7.13 -25.47 26.75
CA ASP A 142 7.54 -26.80 27.18
C ASP A 142 6.36 -27.78 27.03
N THR A 143 6.56 -28.82 26.22
CA THR A 143 5.67 -29.98 26.14
C THR A 143 6.40 -31.22 26.65
N ARG A 144 5.77 -32.40 26.59
CA ARG A 144 6.49 -33.65 26.92
C ARG A 144 7.54 -34.02 25.89
N ARG A 145 7.36 -33.56 24.64
CA ARG A 145 8.14 -34.01 23.48
C ARG A 145 9.06 -32.93 22.90
N SER A 146 8.79 -31.67 23.18
CA SER A 146 9.57 -30.55 22.65
C SER A 146 9.69 -29.40 23.65
N LYS A 147 10.73 -28.61 23.43
CA LYS A 147 10.93 -27.31 24.04
C LYS A 147 11.18 -26.33 22.93
N ASP A 148 10.32 -25.33 22.82
CA ASP A 148 10.42 -24.30 21.79
C ASP A 148 10.45 -22.92 22.46
N HIS A 149 11.07 -21.95 21.81
CA HIS A 149 11.12 -20.59 22.34
C HIS A 149 11.08 -19.54 21.23
N ALA A 150 10.62 -18.35 21.59
CA ALA A 150 10.58 -17.20 20.70
C ALA A 150 10.86 -15.92 21.48
N LYS A 151 11.55 -14.99 20.84
CA LYS A 151 11.76 -13.64 21.34
C LYS A 151 10.69 -12.73 20.77
N ILE A 152 10.02 -11.97 21.63
CA ILE A 152 9.01 -10.99 21.22
C ILE A 152 9.49 -9.59 21.55
N PHE A 153 9.28 -8.69 20.60
CA PHE A 153 9.63 -7.27 20.70
C PHE A 153 8.37 -6.45 20.59
N ARG A 154 8.17 -5.52 21.53
CA ARG A 154 6.93 -4.77 21.68
C ARG A 154 7.22 -3.29 21.89
N GLN A 155 6.48 -2.44 21.20
CA GLN A 155 6.48 -1.01 21.40
C GLN A 155 5.07 -0.56 21.78
N CYS A 156 4.84 -0.39 23.10
CA CYS A 156 3.57 0.08 23.67
C CYS A 156 3.74 1.47 24.27
N ASP A 157 2.96 2.43 23.80
CA ASP A 157 2.92 3.77 24.39
C ASP A 157 2.19 3.78 25.75
N ASN A 158 1.20 2.89 25.90
CA ASN A 158 0.51 2.67 27.18
C ASN A 158 1.23 1.58 27.98
N LYS A 159 2.12 1.99 28.88
CA LYS A 159 2.81 1.11 29.83
C LYS A 159 1.84 0.56 30.88
N SER A 160 1.00 -0.39 30.50
CA SER A 160 0.40 -1.29 31.49
C SER A 160 1.53 -2.05 32.16
N LEU A 161 1.66 -1.91 33.48
CA LEU A 161 2.73 -2.59 34.24
C LEU A 161 2.55 -4.12 34.24
N SER A 162 1.31 -4.61 34.09
CA SER A 162 1.01 -6.03 34.03
C SER A 162 1.00 -6.54 32.59
N LEU A 163 1.63 -7.71 32.42
CA LEU A 163 1.59 -8.51 31.20
C LEU A 163 0.64 -9.70 31.43
N ASN A 164 -0.36 -9.82 30.59
CA ASN A 164 -1.34 -10.89 30.64
C ASN A 164 -1.08 -11.90 29.51
N LEU A 165 -1.25 -13.19 29.82
CA LEU A 165 -1.24 -14.28 28.84
C LEU A 165 -2.63 -14.88 28.80
N LEU A 166 -3.32 -14.68 27.68
CA LEU A 166 -4.68 -15.13 27.43
C LEU A 166 -4.64 -16.37 26.52
N TYR A 167 -5.52 -17.33 26.79
CA TYR A 167 -5.70 -18.55 26.02
C TYR A 167 -7.08 -18.54 25.34
N SER A 168 -7.11 -18.85 24.05
CA SER A 168 -8.33 -18.98 23.25
C SER A 168 -8.37 -20.33 22.54
N GLU A 169 -9.55 -20.96 22.53
CA GLU A 169 -9.83 -22.17 21.74
C GLU A 169 -10.32 -21.85 20.32
N GLU A 170 -10.73 -20.60 20.06
CA GLU A 170 -11.16 -20.14 18.75
C GLU A 170 -9.99 -19.59 17.92
N THR A 171 -10.00 -19.91 16.63
CA THR A 171 -9.17 -19.29 15.60
C THR A 171 -9.44 -17.80 15.56
N GLN A 172 -8.49 -16.98 15.98
CA GLN A 172 -8.52 -15.58 15.57
C GLN A 172 -8.29 -15.50 14.05
N SER A 173 -9.13 -14.73 13.37
CA SER A 173 -9.03 -14.44 11.94
C SER A 173 -7.59 -14.08 11.56
N GLU A 174 -6.97 -14.86 10.68
CA GLU A 174 -5.61 -14.63 10.15
C GLU A 174 -5.48 -13.29 9.40
N ASN A 175 -6.59 -12.58 9.15
CA ASN A 175 -6.62 -11.39 8.30
C ASN A 175 -6.38 -10.05 9.02
N ASP A 176 -6.38 -9.98 10.36
CA ASP A 176 -6.57 -8.67 11.00
C ASP A 176 -5.31 -7.92 11.45
N LYS A 177 -4.10 -8.50 11.42
CA LYS A 177 -2.90 -7.79 11.94
C LYS A 177 -1.60 -8.13 11.19
N ASN A 178 -1.51 -7.73 9.92
CA ASN A 178 -0.25 -7.73 9.18
C ASN A 178 0.73 -6.73 9.82
N THR A 179 1.81 -7.26 10.39
CA THR A 179 2.93 -6.42 10.82
C THR A 179 3.82 -6.25 9.59
N PHE A 180 3.73 -5.09 8.94
CA PHE A 180 4.58 -4.79 7.79
C PHE A 180 6.05 -4.70 8.24
N ASP A 181 6.91 -5.55 7.69
CA ASP A 181 8.34 -5.59 8.01
C ASP A 181 9.17 -5.01 6.84
N PHE A 182 10.18 -4.22 7.17
CA PHE A 182 11.06 -3.55 6.22
C PHE A 182 12.53 -3.66 6.63
N ARG A 183 13.38 -4.10 5.68
CA ARG A 183 14.83 -4.15 5.80
C ARG A 183 15.44 -3.25 4.75
N ARG A 184 16.59 -2.66 5.09
CA ARG A 184 17.35 -1.88 4.13
C ARG A 184 17.73 -2.73 2.92
N GLY A 185 17.36 -2.23 1.74
CA GLY A 185 17.55 -2.93 0.47
C GLY A 185 16.30 -3.67 -0.03
N ASP A 186 15.26 -3.82 0.80
CA ASP A 186 13.99 -4.39 0.35
C ASP A 186 13.36 -3.49 -0.74
N SER A 187 12.77 -4.14 -1.75
CA SER A 187 11.96 -3.48 -2.77
C SER A 187 10.51 -3.40 -2.31
N ILE A 188 9.98 -2.19 -2.25
CA ILE A 188 8.62 -1.90 -1.83
C ILE A 188 7.81 -1.42 -3.03
N GLU A 189 6.66 -2.02 -3.27
CA GLU A 189 5.62 -1.50 -4.16
C GLU A 189 4.57 -0.76 -3.34
N VAL A 190 4.16 0.42 -3.80
CA VAL A 190 3.03 1.16 -3.28
C VAL A 190 1.99 1.30 -4.37
N ARG A 191 0.72 0.98 -4.07
CA ARG A 191 -0.43 1.13 -4.96
C ARG A 191 -1.45 2.04 -4.30
N SER A 192 -1.95 3.02 -5.04
CA SER A 192 -2.89 3.99 -4.51
C SER A 192 -4.24 3.90 -5.21
N TYR A 193 -5.28 3.95 -4.41
CA TYR A 193 -6.68 3.91 -4.83
C TYR A 193 -7.39 5.15 -4.29
N SER A 194 -8.32 5.68 -5.07
CA SER A 194 -9.15 6.83 -4.71
C SER A 194 -10.60 6.54 -5.04
N VAL A 195 -11.52 7.14 -4.29
CA VAL A 195 -12.92 7.18 -4.69
C VAL A 195 -13.12 8.37 -5.63
N ASP A 196 -13.54 8.10 -6.86
CA ASP A 196 -14.03 9.13 -7.79
C ASP A 196 -15.40 8.67 -8.30
N PHE A 197 -16.45 9.44 -8.02
CA PHE A 197 -17.84 9.16 -8.44
C PHE A 197 -18.37 7.75 -8.05
N ASP A 198 -18.37 7.44 -6.75
CA ASP A 198 -18.96 6.25 -6.12
C ASP A 198 -18.26 4.89 -6.33
N ASP A 199 -17.21 4.82 -7.16
CA ASP A 199 -16.40 3.61 -7.34
C ASP A 199 -14.93 3.79 -6.90
N GLU A 200 -14.31 2.71 -6.40
CA GLU A 200 -12.88 2.68 -6.11
C GLU A 200 -12.08 2.62 -7.42
N VAL A 201 -11.21 3.60 -7.60
CA VAL A 201 -10.42 3.79 -8.82
C VAL A 201 -8.94 3.66 -8.48
N PHE A 202 -8.27 2.72 -9.16
CA PHE A 202 -6.82 2.64 -9.16
C PHE A 202 -6.21 3.90 -9.82
N ILE A 203 -5.33 4.59 -9.10
CA ILE A 203 -4.68 5.83 -9.56
C ILE A 203 -3.27 5.54 -10.10
N GLY A 204 -2.53 4.65 -9.45
CA GLY A 204 -1.20 4.28 -9.89
C GLY A 204 -0.41 3.48 -8.88
N ASN A 205 0.77 3.04 -9.29
CA ASN A 205 1.73 2.34 -8.45
C ASN A 205 3.17 2.81 -8.68
N GLU A 206 4.02 2.57 -7.69
CA GLU A 206 5.46 2.82 -7.79
C GLU A 206 6.23 1.75 -7.02
N ILE A 207 7.37 1.32 -7.57
CA ILE A 207 8.31 0.42 -6.90
C ILE A 207 9.57 1.21 -6.53
N PHE A 208 10.02 1.08 -5.29
CA PHE A 208 11.21 1.80 -4.82
C PHE A 208 11.98 0.99 -3.76
N ILE A 209 13.24 1.37 -3.54
CA ILE A 209 14.06 0.88 -2.42
C ILE A 209 14.15 2.03 -1.41
N PRO A 210 13.59 1.91 -0.20
CA PRO A 210 13.59 2.99 0.77
C PRO A 210 15.02 3.33 1.24
N THR A 211 15.48 4.53 0.89
CA THR A 211 16.74 5.12 1.37
C THR A 211 16.52 6.38 2.21
N GLU A 212 15.32 6.98 2.09
CA GLU A 212 14.88 8.20 2.74
C GLU A 212 13.34 8.27 2.83
N SER A 213 12.82 9.16 3.68
CA SER A 213 11.39 9.52 3.71
C SER A 213 10.97 10.13 2.39
N ARG A 214 9.75 9.86 1.92
CA ARG A 214 9.32 10.25 0.58
C ARG A 214 7.84 10.59 0.51
N ILE A 215 7.52 11.54 -0.38
CA ILE A 215 6.14 11.85 -0.78
C ILE A 215 5.89 11.22 -2.15
N PHE A 216 4.89 10.34 -2.23
CA PHE A 216 4.39 9.75 -3.47
C PHE A 216 3.24 10.57 -4.01
N LYS A 217 3.34 10.97 -5.28
CA LYS A 217 2.31 11.74 -5.98
C LYS A 217 1.79 10.92 -7.16
N PHE A 218 0.65 10.27 -6.99
CA PHE A 218 0.05 9.48 -8.07
C PHE A 218 -0.86 10.39 -8.89
N LYS A 219 -0.71 10.35 -10.21
CA LYS A 219 -1.52 11.13 -11.14
C LYS A 219 -2.28 10.19 -12.05
N LYS A 220 -3.61 10.21 -11.96
CA LYS A 220 -4.46 9.67 -13.00
C LYS A 220 -4.73 10.77 -14.01
N PHE A 221 -4.34 10.54 -15.25
CA PHE A 221 -4.83 11.31 -16.38
C PHE A 221 -6.05 10.57 -16.91
N THR A 222 -7.15 11.27 -17.15
CA THR A 222 -8.25 10.69 -17.91
C THR A 222 -7.71 10.28 -19.28
N ASP A 223 -7.90 9.01 -19.65
CA ASP A 223 -7.64 8.56 -21.01
C ASP A 223 -8.62 9.28 -21.93
N TYR A 224 -8.20 10.39 -22.52
CA TYR A 224 -8.94 11.02 -23.59
C TYR A 224 -8.77 10.15 -24.83
N LYS A 225 -9.85 9.52 -25.29
CA LYS A 225 -9.87 8.91 -26.61
C LYS A 225 -10.04 10.04 -27.63
N ALA A 226 -8.96 10.32 -28.36
CA ALA A 226 -8.98 11.22 -29.49
C ALA A 226 -9.31 10.41 -30.76
N LEU A 227 -10.35 10.84 -31.47
CA LEU A 227 -10.63 10.41 -32.83
C LEU A 227 -10.03 11.44 -33.79
N VAL A 228 -9.14 11.00 -34.67
CA VAL A 228 -8.52 11.85 -35.69
C VAL A 228 -9.20 11.56 -37.03
N ILE A 229 -9.90 12.56 -37.57
CA ILE A 229 -10.54 12.49 -38.89
C ILE A 229 -9.72 13.33 -39.87
N MET A 230 -9.37 12.73 -41.00
CA MET A 230 -8.58 13.38 -42.04
C MET A 230 -9.41 13.47 -43.32
N TYR A 231 -9.65 14.70 -43.79
CA TYR A 231 -10.28 14.97 -45.08
C TYR A 231 -9.21 15.34 -46.09
N HIS A 232 -9.15 14.64 -47.21
CA HIS A 232 -8.11 14.88 -48.23
C HIS A 232 -8.43 16.10 -49.09
N LYS A 233 -9.65 16.18 -49.66
CA LYS A 233 -10.10 17.28 -50.52
C LYS A 233 -11.59 17.57 -50.30
N ILE A 234 -11.92 18.85 -50.14
CA ILE A 234 -13.31 19.32 -50.04
C ILE A 234 -13.68 19.98 -51.38
N THR A 235 -14.79 19.57 -51.98
CA THR A 235 -15.26 20.06 -53.29
C THR A 235 -16.57 20.82 -53.16
N LEU A 236 -16.76 21.87 -53.96
CA LEU A 236 -18.04 22.62 -54.01
C LEU A 236 -19.18 21.76 -54.58
N ASP A 237 -18.85 20.89 -55.53
CA ASP A 237 -19.79 19.96 -56.17
C ASP A 237 -19.77 18.58 -55.49
N THR A 238 -20.46 17.60 -56.09
CA THR A 238 -20.45 16.21 -55.65
C THR A 238 -19.05 15.61 -55.65
N ALA A 239 -18.71 14.84 -54.61
CA ALA A 239 -17.45 14.10 -54.56
C ALA A 239 -17.33 13.12 -55.74
N SER A 240 -16.19 13.14 -56.42
CA SER A 240 -15.96 12.29 -57.60
C SER A 240 -15.22 10.99 -57.28
N ASP A 241 -14.57 10.90 -56.12
CA ASP A 241 -13.89 9.71 -55.62
C ASP A 241 -13.97 9.57 -54.08
N LEU A 242 -13.31 8.53 -53.53
CA LEU A 242 -13.32 8.21 -52.10
C LEU A 242 -12.48 9.16 -51.23
N TYR A 243 -11.65 10.01 -51.82
CA TYR A 243 -10.80 11.00 -51.14
C TYR A 243 -11.42 12.41 -51.18
N GLU A 244 -12.50 12.59 -51.93
CA GLU A 244 -13.26 13.83 -51.98
C GLU A 244 -14.48 13.78 -51.05
N ARG A 245 -14.79 14.92 -50.44
CA ARG A 245 -16.00 15.17 -49.65
C ARG A 245 -16.66 16.43 -50.20
N SER A 246 -17.96 16.40 -50.48
CA SER A 246 -18.66 17.63 -50.87
C SER A 246 -18.73 18.59 -49.67
N VAL A 247 -18.82 19.89 -49.92
CA VAL A 247 -19.03 20.89 -48.84
C VAL A 247 -20.28 20.56 -48.03
N TRP A 248 -21.35 20.13 -48.68
CA TRP A 248 -22.61 19.77 -48.02
C TRP A 248 -22.45 18.56 -47.09
N ASP A 249 -21.76 17.51 -47.53
CA ASP A 249 -21.51 16.34 -46.68
C ASP A 249 -20.58 16.69 -45.50
N PHE A 250 -19.56 17.52 -45.74
CA PHE A 250 -18.65 17.99 -44.70
C PHE A 250 -19.39 18.81 -43.62
N GLU A 251 -20.28 19.71 -44.00
CA GLU A 251 -21.13 20.46 -43.05
C GLU A 251 -22.04 19.54 -42.22
N ASN A 252 -22.58 18.48 -42.84
CA ASN A 252 -23.36 17.47 -42.14
C ASN A 252 -22.51 16.66 -41.15
N ASP A 253 -21.26 16.32 -41.51
CA ASP A 253 -20.33 15.65 -40.59
C ASP A 253 -20.04 16.51 -39.37
N LEU A 254 -19.74 17.80 -39.56
CA LEU A 254 -19.51 18.75 -38.48
C LEU A 254 -20.75 18.91 -37.59
N THR A 255 -21.94 18.95 -38.19
CA THR A 255 -23.21 19.02 -37.46
C THR A 255 -23.44 17.75 -36.65
N TYR A 256 -23.15 16.58 -37.21
CA TYR A 256 -23.23 15.30 -36.50
C TYR A 256 -22.28 15.25 -35.30
N ILE A 257 -21.02 15.65 -35.50
CA ILE A 257 -19.99 15.73 -34.45
C ILE A 257 -20.50 16.61 -33.30
N LYS A 258 -20.95 17.82 -33.62
CA LYS A 258 -21.49 18.77 -32.64
C LYS A 258 -22.69 18.20 -31.88
N ASN A 259 -23.66 17.62 -32.59
CA ASN A 259 -24.88 17.08 -31.98
C ASN A 259 -24.64 15.86 -31.09
N LYS A 260 -23.54 15.13 -31.30
CA LYS A 260 -23.13 14.00 -30.45
C LYS A 260 -22.29 14.44 -29.24
N GLY A 261 -22.11 15.74 -29.02
CA GLY A 261 -21.37 16.28 -27.87
C GLY A 261 -19.86 16.11 -27.97
N TYR A 262 -19.35 15.84 -29.16
CA TYR A 262 -17.92 15.80 -29.39
C TYR A 262 -17.31 17.20 -29.40
N THR A 263 -16.09 17.33 -28.88
CA THR A 263 -15.33 18.59 -28.95
C THR A 263 -14.26 18.49 -30.02
N VAL A 264 -14.29 19.41 -30.99
CA VAL A 264 -13.21 19.56 -31.99
C VAL A 264 -12.08 20.35 -31.33
N VAL A 265 -10.84 19.87 -31.41
CA VAL A 265 -9.66 20.53 -30.83
C VAL A 265 -8.55 20.70 -31.86
N SER A 266 -7.76 21.76 -31.73
CA SER A 266 -6.50 21.91 -32.46
C SER A 266 -5.40 21.00 -31.90
N ILE A 267 -4.29 20.88 -32.62
CA ILE A 267 -3.12 20.12 -32.13
C ILE A 267 -2.54 20.78 -30.87
N GLU A 268 -2.46 22.11 -30.85
CA GLU A 268 -1.98 22.89 -29.70
C GLU A 268 -2.90 22.71 -28.49
N GLU A 269 -4.22 22.71 -28.70
CA GLU A 269 -5.20 22.43 -27.65
C GLU A 269 -5.07 20.99 -27.15
N LEU A 270 -4.83 20.01 -28.03
CA LEU A 270 -4.58 18.62 -27.65
C LEU A 270 -3.35 18.49 -26.74
N GLU A 271 -2.26 19.21 -27.04
CA GLU A 271 -1.10 19.26 -26.15
C GLU A 271 -1.44 19.87 -24.79
N ASP A 272 -2.23 20.94 -24.78
CA ASP A 272 -2.66 21.60 -23.55
C ASP A 272 -3.55 20.69 -22.68
N ILE A 273 -4.40 19.88 -23.32
CA ILE A 273 -5.22 18.84 -22.66
C ILE A 273 -4.34 17.75 -22.08
N TYR A 274 -3.34 17.29 -22.83
CA TYR A 274 -2.36 16.31 -22.34
C TYR A 274 -1.56 16.86 -21.15
N LYS A 275 -1.35 18.18 -21.10
CA LYS A 275 -0.71 18.89 -19.97
C LYS A 275 -1.70 19.18 -18.82
N GLY A 276 -2.98 18.80 -18.95
CA GLY A 276 -4.01 18.93 -17.92
C GLY A 276 -4.65 20.32 -17.81
N LYS A 277 -4.62 21.14 -18.88
CA LYS A 277 -5.37 22.40 -18.94
C LYS A 277 -6.82 22.16 -19.36
N LYS A 278 -7.75 22.99 -18.88
CA LYS A 278 -9.15 22.97 -19.32
C LYS A 278 -9.27 23.53 -20.73
N VAL A 279 -10.02 22.83 -21.58
CA VAL A 279 -10.43 23.30 -22.92
C VAL A 279 -11.56 24.31 -22.74
N SER A 280 -11.39 25.51 -23.28
CA SER A 280 -12.50 26.44 -23.49
C SER A 280 -13.32 26.01 -24.69
N GLU A 281 -14.66 26.20 -24.68
CA GLU A 281 -15.52 25.87 -25.82
C GLU A 281 -14.96 26.41 -27.14
N VAL A 282 -14.87 25.51 -28.13
CA VAL A 282 -14.21 25.79 -29.40
C VAL A 282 -15.08 26.66 -30.29
N ASN A 283 -14.47 27.72 -30.80
CA ASN A 283 -15.06 28.61 -31.78
C ASN A 283 -14.76 28.08 -33.20
N LEU A 284 -15.74 27.40 -33.81
CA LEU A 284 -15.66 26.83 -35.16
C LEU A 284 -15.33 27.84 -36.27
N SER A 285 -15.39 29.15 -35.99
CA SER A 285 -15.04 30.20 -36.96
C SER A 285 -13.53 30.32 -37.26
N SER A 286 -12.66 29.61 -36.53
CA SER A 286 -11.21 29.60 -36.77
C SER A 286 -10.75 28.53 -37.78
N LEU A 287 -11.63 27.65 -38.25
CA LEU A 287 -11.28 26.63 -39.25
C LEU A 287 -10.97 27.31 -40.59
N HIS A 288 -9.69 27.53 -40.87
CA HIS A 288 -9.25 28.09 -42.15
C HIS A 288 -9.39 27.04 -43.25
N LEU A 289 -10.50 27.09 -43.99
CA LEU A 289 -10.72 26.33 -45.23
C LEU A 289 -9.82 26.90 -46.34
N MET A 290 -8.53 26.61 -46.29
CA MET A 290 -7.56 26.99 -47.33
C MET A 290 -6.99 25.71 -47.96
N THR A 291 -7.58 25.28 -49.08
CA THR A 291 -7.01 24.47 -50.19
C THR A 291 -6.15 23.22 -49.90
N ALA A 292 -6.00 22.79 -48.66
CA ALA A 292 -5.19 21.66 -48.23
C ALA A 292 -5.98 20.81 -47.23
N SER A 293 -5.61 19.53 -47.15
CA SER A 293 -6.27 18.52 -46.33
C SER A 293 -6.58 19.01 -44.91
N VAL A 294 -7.81 18.78 -44.45
CA VAL A 294 -8.30 19.25 -43.15
C VAL A 294 -8.18 18.10 -42.15
N LEU A 295 -7.41 18.34 -41.08
CA LEU A 295 -7.30 17.44 -39.95
C LEU A 295 -8.25 17.92 -38.84
N ILE A 296 -9.15 17.05 -38.40
CA ILE A 296 -10.06 17.32 -37.29
C ILE A 296 -9.75 16.31 -36.19
N ILE A 297 -9.36 16.82 -35.02
CA ILE A 297 -9.17 16.00 -33.83
C ILE A 297 -10.38 16.19 -32.94
N ILE A 298 -10.96 15.08 -32.49
CA ILE A 298 -12.23 15.06 -31.79
C ILE A 298 -12.06 14.31 -30.47
N LEU A 299 -12.50 14.92 -29.38
CA LEU A 299 -12.53 14.28 -28.07
C LEU A 299 -13.93 13.79 -27.74
N GLN A 300 -14.01 12.52 -27.34
CA GLN A 300 -15.25 11.92 -26.85
C GLN A 300 -15.43 12.25 -25.36
N PRO A 301 -16.59 12.80 -24.94
CA PRO A 301 -16.92 12.86 -23.52
C PRO A 301 -17.06 11.44 -22.97
N HIS A 302 -16.43 11.14 -21.84
CA HIS A 302 -16.70 9.90 -21.11
C HIS A 302 -18.18 9.88 -20.71
N CYS A 303 -18.88 8.80 -21.06
CA CYS A 303 -20.16 8.45 -20.45
C CYS A 303 -19.90 7.82 -19.08
#